data_AF-A0A7X3K793-F1
#
_entry.id   AF-A0A7X3K793-F1
#
_cell.length_a   1.000
_cell.length_b   1.000
_cell.length_c   1.000
_cell.angle_alpha   90.00
_cell.angle_beta   90.00
_cell.angle_gamma   90.00
#
_symmetry.space_group_name_H-M   'P 1'
#
loop_
_entity.id
_entity.type
_entity.pdbx_description
1 polymer ?
#
loop_
_entity_poly.entity_id
_entity_poly.type
_entity_poly.pdbx_seq_one_letter_code
_entity_poly.pdbx_strand_id
1 'polypeptide(L)'
;MKKLYFTILLCTVASLCHSENAKRPIDAQQKVLLDERGSDYYSYHTGLGTLEFLDRSGERGTPAIKILLNGKAIVNLEGVTDKGGSEQSLMLDSFTNVIDWASSKGNQSGPSDVKRMIVSVGATSNCVRRYIMLDFTDTKPFVSKPFSYNPDDDICEHLKKVKWGKQETFIDLAGPQRYLYRPQREVIGPIGD
;
A
#
# COMPACT_ATOMS: atom_id res chain seq x y z
N MET A 1 -51.08 -46.24 -48.74
CA MET A 1 -50.13 -45.10 -48.80
C MET A 1 -49.17 -45.21 -47.61
N LYS A 2 -47.85 -45.13 -47.88
CA LYS A 2 -46.66 -44.92 -47.00
C LYS A 2 -46.54 -45.83 -45.76
N LYS A 3 -45.86 -47.00 -45.81
CA LYS A 3 -44.41 -47.31 -45.77
C LYS A 3 -43.62 -46.70 -44.59
N LEU A 4 -43.23 -47.58 -43.65
CA LEU A 4 -42.10 -47.48 -42.71
C LEU A 4 -40.77 -47.25 -43.47
N TYR A 5 -39.78 -46.62 -42.84
CA TYR A 5 -38.48 -47.23 -42.46
C TYR A 5 -37.64 -46.25 -41.61
N PHE A 6 -36.86 -46.87 -40.71
CA PHE A 6 -35.82 -46.36 -39.81
C PHE A 6 -34.72 -45.50 -40.48
N THR A 7 -33.94 -44.74 -39.65
CA THR A 7 -32.45 -44.82 -39.51
C THR A 7 -31.73 -43.44 -39.31
N ILE A 8 -31.10 -43.29 -38.13
CA ILE A 8 -29.77 -42.68 -37.77
C ILE A 8 -29.50 -41.14 -37.80
N LEU A 9 -29.20 -40.63 -36.58
CA LEU A 9 -28.06 -39.80 -36.07
C LEU A 9 -27.47 -38.63 -36.91
N LEU A 10 -27.37 -37.44 -36.28
CA LEU A 10 -26.19 -36.55 -36.37
C LEU A 10 -26.20 -35.46 -35.27
N CYS A 11 -25.09 -35.35 -34.54
CA CYS A 11 -24.75 -34.24 -33.64
C CYS A 11 -24.45 -32.96 -34.44
N THR A 12 -24.70 -31.79 -33.84
CA THR A 12 -23.81 -30.61 -33.92
C THR A 12 -24.15 -29.59 -32.83
N VAL A 13 -23.13 -28.84 -32.45
CA VAL A 13 -22.94 -28.10 -31.19
C VAL A 13 -23.00 -26.60 -31.47
N ALA A 14 -23.61 -25.79 -30.58
CA ALA A 14 -23.27 -24.38 -30.33
C ALA A 14 -24.14 -23.89 -29.14
N SER A 15 -23.59 -23.75 -27.93
CA SER A 15 -22.82 -22.60 -27.45
C SER A 15 -23.65 -21.30 -27.38
N LEU A 16 -24.11 -20.95 -26.18
CA LEU A 16 -24.34 -19.58 -25.75
C LEU A 16 -24.09 -19.54 -24.23
N CYS A 17 -22.84 -19.20 -23.90
CA CYS A 17 -22.39 -18.91 -22.54
C CYS A 17 -23.27 -17.82 -21.91
N HIS A 18 -23.86 -18.11 -20.75
CA HIS A 18 -24.22 -17.07 -19.80
C HIS A 18 -22.91 -16.55 -19.18
N SER A 19 -22.48 -15.37 -19.63
CA SER A 19 -21.45 -14.59 -18.95
C SER A 19 -22.07 -14.02 -17.66
N GLU A 20 -21.95 -14.76 -16.57
CA GLU A 20 -22.08 -14.19 -15.24
C GLU A 20 -20.91 -13.23 -15.03
N ASN A 21 -21.14 -11.97 -15.34
CA ASN A 21 -20.25 -10.87 -15.03
C ASN A 21 -20.36 -10.58 -13.52
N ALA A 22 -19.91 -11.53 -12.70
CA ALA A 22 -19.73 -11.32 -11.28
C ALA A 22 -18.58 -10.31 -11.12
N LYS A 23 -18.93 -9.08 -10.73
CA LYS A 23 -17.99 -8.12 -10.16
C LYS A 23 -17.20 -8.85 -9.07
N ARG A 24 -15.98 -9.28 -9.38
CA ARG A 24 -15.06 -9.72 -8.34
C ARG A 24 -14.86 -8.52 -7.42
N PRO A 25 -15.02 -8.67 -6.09
CA PRO A 25 -14.67 -7.61 -5.16
C PRO A 25 -13.22 -7.25 -5.43
N ILE A 26 -12.94 -5.96 -5.57
CA ILE A 26 -11.61 -5.39 -5.78
C ILE A 26 -10.61 -5.98 -4.76
N ASP A 27 -11.09 -6.29 -3.56
CA ASP A 27 -10.37 -6.88 -2.44
C ASP A 27 -9.69 -8.24 -2.74
N ALA A 28 -10.29 -9.08 -3.58
CA ALA A 28 -9.76 -10.42 -3.87
C ALA A 28 -8.64 -10.40 -4.92
N GLN A 29 -8.71 -9.50 -5.91
CA GLN A 29 -7.63 -9.33 -6.88
C GLN A 29 -6.41 -8.63 -6.26
N GLN A 30 -6.64 -7.74 -5.29
CA GLN A 30 -5.59 -6.98 -4.62
C GLN A 30 -4.76 -7.86 -3.67
N LYS A 31 -5.39 -8.87 -3.03
CA LYS A 31 -4.70 -9.85 -2.20
C LYS A 31 -3.87 -10.87 -3.01
N VAL A 32 -4.30 -11.17 -4.23
CA VAL A 32 -3.59 -12.09 -5.16
C VAL A 32 -2.44 -11.40 -5.89
N LEU A 33 -2.56 -10.10 -6.20
CA LEU A 33 -1.45 -9.28 -6.72
C LEU A 33 -0.30 -9.12 -5.73
N LEU A 34 -0.63 -9.30 -4.45
CA LEU A 34 0.30 -9.39 -3.36
C LEU A 34 0.97 -10.79 -3.36
N ASP A 35 0.29 -11.93 -3.26
CA ASP A 35 1.05 -13.21 -3.08
C ASP A 35 1.99 -13.67 -4.23
N GLU A 36 1.98 -13.08 -5.44
CA GLU A 36 2.71 -13.61 -6.62
C GLU A 36 3.95 -12.84 -7.10
N ARG A 37 4.40 -11.76 -6.44
CA ARG A 37 5.53 -10.94 -6.94
C ARG A 37 6.74 -11.05 -6.03
N GLY A 38 7.88 -11.51 -6.56
CA GLY A 38 9.19 -11.47 -5.90
C GLY A 38 9.66 -10.03 -5.61
N SER A 39 10.95 -9.71 -5.79
CA SER A 39 11.58 -8.40 -5.46
C SER A 39 10.85 -7.12 -5.96
N ASP A 40 9.89 -7.24 -6.88
CA ASP A 40 8.96 -6.19 -7.29
C ASP A 40 7.99 -5.71 -6.19
N TYR A 41 7.89 -6.43 -5.07
CA TYR A 41 7.06 -6.07 -3.92
C TYR A 41 7.38 -4.75 -3.25
N TYR A 42 8.61 -4.32 -3.43
CA TYR A 42 9.20 -3.15 -2.79
C TYR A 42 9.40 -2.01 -3.79
N SER A 43 8.69 -2.08 -4.93
CA SER A 43 8.63 -1.07 -5.98
C SER A 43 7.18 -0.65 -6.23
N TYR A 44 6.92 0.65 -6.25
CA TYR A 44 5.58 1.20 -6.43
C TYR A 44 5.60 2.29 -7.50
N HIS A 45 4.59 2.32 -8.37
CA HIS A 45 4.39 3.44 -9.28
C HIS A 45 3.63 4.56 -8.58
N THR A 46 4.00 5.80 -8.87
CA THR A 46 3.35 7.02 -8.38
C THR A 46 3.16 7.97 -9.56
N GLY A 47 2.33 9.00 -9.39
CA GLY A 47 2.22 10.08 -10.39
C GLY A 47 3.54 10.84 -10.63
N LEU A 48 4.53 10.68 -9.76
CA LEU A 48 5.85 11.31 -9.84
C LEU A 48 6.96 10.35 -10.31
N GLY A 49 6.63 9.09 -10.60
CA GLY A 49 7.58 8.06 -11.05
C GLY A 49 7.65 6.87 -10.10
N THR A 50 8.77 6.16 -10.11
CA THR A 50 8.93 4.87 -9.41
C THR A 50 9.52 5.07 -8.02
N LEU A 51 8.85 4.50 -7.03
CA LEU A 51 9.25 4.45 -5.63
C LEU A 51 9.90 3.09 -5.33
N GLU A 52 11.04 3.06 -4.67
CA GLU A 52 11.76 1.83 -4.34
C GLU A 52 12.19 1.81 -2.87
N PHE A 53 11.93 0.70 -2.18
CA PHE A 53 12.37 0.45 -0.81
C PHE A 53 13.61 -0.43 -0.85
N LEU A 54 14.74 0.10 -0.37
CA LEU A 54 16.03 -0.58 -0.43
C LEU A 54 16.53 -0.94 0.96
N ASP A 55 17.03 -2.17 1.11
CA ASP A 55 17.74 -2.63 2.29
C ASP A 55 19.19 -2.10 2.35
N ARG A 56 19.98 -2.57 3.32
CA ARG A 56 21.37 -2.14 3.52
C ARG A 56 22.33 -2.57 2.41
N SER A 57 22.01 -3.66 1.73
CA SER A 57 22.80 -4.14 0.59
C SER A 57 22.52 -3.34 -0.69
N GLY A 58 21.48 -2.50 -0.67
CA GLY A 58 21.02 -1.75 -1.84
C GLY A 58 20.01 -2.51 -2.69
N GLU A 59 19.60 -3.69 -2.24
CA GLU A 59 18.59 -4.52 -2.91
C GLU A 59 17.19 -4.13 -2.46
N ARG A 60 16.20 -4.38 -3.33
CA ARG A 60 14.79 -4.12 -3.02
C ARG A 60 14.30 -5.12 -1.96
N GLY A 61 13.83 -4.61 -0.82
CA GLY A 61 13.50 -5.49 0.30
C GLY A 61 12.90 -4.80 1.51
N THR A 62 12.49 -5.63 2.47
CA THR A 62 12.21 -5.23 3.86
C THR A 62 13.06 -6.10 4.80
N PRO A 63 13.58 -5.58 5.91
CA PRO A 63 13.53 -4.18 6.36
C PRO A 63 14.32 -3.23 5.45
N ALA A 64 13.69 -2.17 4.97
CA ALA A 64 14.35 -1.16 4.15
C ALA A 64 15.03 -0.10 5.04
N ILE A 65 16.11 0.50 4.54
CA ILE A 65 16.74 1.67 5.18
C ILE A 65 16.55 2.94 4.34
N LYS A 66 16.23 2.80 3.05
CA LYS A 66 16.06 3.91 2.12
C LYS A 66 14.76 3.75 1.35
N ILE A 67 14.14 4.89 1.06
CA ILE A 67 13.10 5.00 0.04
C ILE A 67 13.60 5.94 -1.03
N LEU A 68 13.68 5.46 -2.26
CA LEU A 68 14.07 6.23 -3.43
C LEU A 68 12.83 6.59 -4.25
N LEU A 69 12.80 7.79 -4.82
CA LEU A 69 11.88 8.18 -5.89
C LEU A 69 12.73 8.52 -7.13
N ASN A 70 12.53 7.77 -8.21
CA ASN A 70 13.34 7.86 -9.44
C ASN A 70 14.86 7.81 -9.15
N GLY A 71 15.28 6.87 -8.29
CA GLY A 71 16.68 6.71 -7.88
C GLY A 71 17.21 7.75 -6.88
N LYS A 72 16.40 8.75 -6.49
CA LYS A 72 16.80 9.76 -5.49
C LYS A 72 16.21 9.45 -4.12
N ALA A 73 17.04 9.41 -3.08
CA ALA A 73 16.56 9.18 -1.72
C ALA A 73 15.61 10.30 -1.26
N ILE A 74 14.41 9.90 -0.84
CA ILE A 74 13.41 10.77 -0.19
C ILE A 74 13.25 10.43 1.30
N VAL A 75 13.65 9.23 1.72
CA VAL A 75 13.81 8.82 3.12
C VAL A 75 15.13 8.04 3.24
N ASN A 76 15.91 8.31 4.29
CA ASN A 76 17.12 7.56 4.62
C ASN A 76 17.23 7.39 6.13
N LEU A 77 17.24 6.14 6.60
CA LEU A 77 17.41 5.74 7.99
C LEU A 77 18.78 5.08 8.27
N GLU A 78 19.72 5.15 7.34
CA GLU A 78 21.06 4.61 7.54
C GLU A 78 21.73 5.22 8.78
N GLY A 79 22.11 4.36 9.75
CA GLY A 79 22.69 4.78 11.03
C GLY A 79 21.71 5.44 12.02
N VAL A 80 20.41 5.48 11.72
CA VAL A 80 19.41 6.02 12.64
C VAL A 80 19.04 4.96 13.67
N THR A 81 19.19 5.29 14.95
CA THR A 81 18.80 4.43 16.08
C THR A 81 17.65 5.04 16.89
N ASP A 82 16.91 4.19 17.60
CA ASP A 82 16.03 4.64 18.70
C ASP A 82 16.85 5.00 19.95
N LYS A 83 16.16 5.50 20.99
CA LYS A 83 16.75 5.80 22.30
C LYS A 83 17.39 4.57 22.96
N GLY A 84 16.92 3.37 22.64
CA GLY A 84 17.48 2.10 23.11
C GLY A 84 18.72 1.63 22.34
N GLY A 85 19.13 2.36 21.29
CA GLY A 85 20.27 2.00 20.45
C GLY A 85 19.95 1.00 19.35
N SER A 86 18.67 0.67 19.13
CA SER A 86 18.25 -0.24 18.07
C SER A 86 18.19 0.52 16.75
N GLU A 87 18.81 -0.01 15.71
CA GLU A 87 18.74 0.58 14.37
C GLU A 87 17.31 0.52 13.82
N GLN A 88 16.88 1.61 13.21
CA GLN A 88 15.53 1.78 12.70
C GLN A 88 15.45 1.39 11.22
N SER A 89 14.34 0.78 10.85
CA SER A 89 14.04 0.35 9.49
C SER A 89 12.66 0.83 9.05
N LEU A 90 12.48 0.89 7.73
CA LEU A 90 11.26 1.21 7.02
C LEU A 90 10.55 -0.08 6.64
N MET A 91 9.26 -0.15 6.96
CA MET A 91 8.42 -1.30 6.69
C MET A 91 7.06 -0.82 6.18
N LEU A 92 6.46 -1.60 5.29
CA LEU A 92 5.06 -1.44 4.95
C LEU A 92 4.26 -2.39 5.82
N ASP A 93 3.35 -1.83 6.60
CA ASP A 93 2.42 -2.64 7.38
C ASP A 93 1.57 -3.49 6.44
N SER A 94 1.26 -4.71 6.86
CA SER A 94 0.42 -5.66 6.12
C SER A 94 -1.07 -5.27 6.08
N PHE A 95 -1.46 -4.13 6.64
CA PHE A 95 -2.82 -3.63 6.60
C PHE A 95 -3.20 -3.10 5.22
N THR A 96 -4.38 -3.48 4.73
CA THR A 96 -4.83 -3.20 3.36
C THR A 96 -5.17 -1.73 3.08
N ASN A 97 -5.15 -0.85 4.08
CA ASN A 97 -5.53 0.55 3.96
C ASN A 97 -4.39 1.56 4.19
N VAL A 98 -3.13 1.12 4.28
CA VAL A 98 -1.99 2.05 4.47
C VAL A 98 -1.57 2.76 3.19
N ILE A 99 -2.16 2.40 2.05
CA ILE A 99 -1.88 2.98 0.74
C ILE A 99 -3.18 3.54 0.16
N ASP A 100 -3.15 4.81 -0.24
CA ASP A 100 -4.17 5.44 -1.07
C ASP A 100 -3.81 5.25 -2.54
N TRP A 101 -4.54 4.39 -3.22
CA TRP A 101 -4.35 4.12 -4.64
C TRP A 101 -5.14 5.11 -5.50
N ALA A 102 -4.58 5.53 -6.63
CA ALA A 102 -5.33 6.18 -7.68
C ALA A 102 -6.40 5.20 -8.21
N SER A 103 -7.60 5.69 -8.44
CA SER A 103 -8.64 4.90 -9.10
C SER A 103 -8.17 4.55 -10.51
N SER A 104 -8.17 3.27 -10.86
CA SER A 104 -7.96 2.86 -12.25
C SER A 104 -9.05 3.49 -13.11
N LYS A 105 -8.68 4.45 -13.97
CA LYS A 105 -9.60 4.87 -15.04
C LYS A 105 -9.79 3.66 -15.96
N GLY A 106 -11.02 3.46 -16.43
CA GLY A 106 -11.53 2.19 -16.99
C GLY A 106 -10.59 1.41 -17.91
N ASN A 107 -10.77 0.08 -17.93
CA ASN A 107 -10.08 -0.90 -18.79
C ASN A 107 -8.55 -0.84 -18.90
N GLN A 108 -7.84 -0.04 -18.09
CA GLN A 108 -6.38 -0.12 -18.01
C GLN A 108 -5.97 -1.32 -17.16
N SER A 109 -5.49 -2.37 -17.81
CA SER A 109 -4.78 -3.48 -17.15
C SER A 109 -3.37 -3.01 -16.80
N GLY A 110 -3.22 -2.30 -15.69
CA GLY A 110 -1.94 -1.86 -15.15
C GLY A 110 -2.01 -1.69 -13.63
N PRO A 111 -0.87 -1.75 -12.91
CA PRO A 111 -0.85 -1.44 -11.48
C PRO A 111 -1.36 0.00 -11.27
N SER A 112 -2.23 0.19 -10.28
CA SER A 112 -2.72 1.52 -9.92
C SER A 112 -1.60 2.33 -9.28
N ASP A 113 -1.49 3.61 -9.60
CA ASP A 113 -0.49 4.49 -8.99
C ASP A 113 -0.79 4.71 -7.51
N VAL A 114 0.24 4.71 -6.67
CA VAL A 114 0.18 5.17 -5.29
C VAL A 114 0.07 6.69 -5.28
N LYS A 115 -0.98 7.20 -4.67
CA LYS A 115 -1.14 8.64 -4.38
C LYS A 115 -0.46 9.00 -3.07
N ARG A 116 -0.72 8.21 -2.03
CA ARG A 116 -0.25 8.45 -0.66
C ARG A 116 -0.02 7.14 0.05
N MET A 117 0.86 7.14 1.04
CA MET A 117 1.24 5.94 1.77
C MET A 117 1.69 6.29 3.18
N ILE A 118 1.35 5.43 4.14
CA ILE A 118 1.94 5.44 5.47
C ILE A 118 2.99 4.35 5.56
N VAL A 119 4.18 4.72 6.01
CA VAL A 119 5.32 3.82 6.18
C VAL A 119 5.65 3.72 7.67
N SER A 120 5.85 2.51 8.15
CA SER A 120 6.25 2.22 9.52
C SER A 120 7.75 2.40 9.69
N VAL A 121 8.15 2.98 10.82
CA VAL A 121 9.54 3.13 11.27
C VAL A 121 9.71 2.39 12.58
N GLY A 122 10.59 1.39 12.61
CA GLY A 122 10.87 0.60 13.81
C GLY A 122 12.05 -0.35 13.60
N ALA A 123 12.55 -0.94 14.68
CA ALA A 123 13.60 -1.95 14.59
C ALA A 123 13.11 -3.24 13.91
N THR A 124 11.82 -3.55 14.10
CA THR A 124 11.17 -4.77 13.61
C THR A 124 9.70 -4.51 13.30
N SER A 125 9.07 -5.37 12.49
CA SER A 125 7.66 -5.21 12.11
C SER A 125 6.69 -5.46 13.26
N ASN A 126 7.12 -6.16 14.31
CA ASN A 126 6.34 -6.37 15.53
C ASN A 126 6.47 -5.23 16.55
N CYS A 127 7.38 -4.27 16.34
CA CYS A 127 7.49 -3.08 17.19
C CYS A 127 7.80 -1.84 16.35
N VAL A 128 6.73 -1.28 15.78
CA VAL A 128 6.79 0.03 15.12
C VAL A 128 6.93 1.10 16.19
N ARG A 129 7.80 2.07 15.98
CA ARG A 129 8.00 3.20 16.91
C ARG A 129 7.25 4.44 16.46
N ARG A 130 7.21 4.65 15.14
CA ARG A 130 6.77 5.88 14.49
C ARG A 130 6.29 5.58 13.08
N TYR A 131 5.61 6.55 12.48
CA TYR A 131 5.13 6.47 11.11
C TYR A 131 5.60 7.67 10.29
N ILE A 132 5.68 7.50 8.97
CA ILE A 132 5.96 8.57 7.99
C ILE A 132 4.82 8.57 6.97
N MET A 133 4.29 9.76 6.66
CA MET A 133 3.34 9.96 5.55
C MET A 133 4.11 10.39 4.30
N LEU A 134 3.86 9.68 3.20
CA LEU A 134 4.32 10.02 1.86
C LEU A 134 3.12 10.46 1.02
N ASP A 135 3.25 11.56 0.29
CA ASP A 135 2.21 12.06 -0.63
C ASP A 135 2.82 12.51 -1.96
N PHE A 136 2.31 11.93 -3.05
CA PHE A 136 2.78 12.10 -4.42
C PHE A 136 1.73 12.77 -5.32
N THR A 137 0.75 13.47 -4.73
CA THR A 137 -0.38 14.05 -5.47
C THR A 137 -0.12 15.43 -6.06
N ASP A 138 0.97 16.09 -5.66
CA ASP A 138 1.41 17.38 -6.20
C ASP A 138 2.63 17.17 -7.12
N THR A 139 3.20 18.27 -7.63
CA THR A 139 4.37 18.34 -8.50
C THR A 139 5.68 17.91 -7.83
N LYS A 140 5.70 17.76 -6.50
CA LYS A 140 6.85 17.29 -5.72
C LYS A 140 6.36 16.30 -4.64
N PRO A 141 7.19 15.31 -4.24
CA PRO A 141 6.81 14.43 -3.15
C PRO A 141 6.82 15.20 -1.83
N PHE A 142 5.82 14.95 -1.01
CA PHE A 142 5.82 15.33 0.40
C PHE A 142 6.21 14.13 1.26
N VAL A 143 7.09 14.39 2.22
CA VAL A 143 7.53 13.43 3.24
C VAL A 143 7.32 14.10 4.58
N SER A 144 6.46 13.53 5.43
CA SER A 144 6.26 14.08 6.77
C SER A 144 7.48 13.86 7.65
N LYS A 145 7.60 14.67 8.71
CA LYS A 145 8.38 14.24 9.87
C LYS A 145 7.79 12.94 10.43
N PRO A 146 8.59 12.07 11.08
CA PRO A 146 8.07 10.93 11.80
C PRO A 146 7.05 11.36 12.86
N PHE A 147 5.97 10.60 13.01
CA PHE A 147 4.91 10.88 13.98
C PHE A 147 4.45 9.62 14.72
N SER A 148 4.19 9.78 16.01
CA SER A 148 3.54 8.85 16.95
C SER A 148 3.42 9.56 18.30
N TYR A 149 2.71 8.99 19.27
CA TYR A 149 2.69 9.49 20.65
C TYR A 149 3.62 8.62 21.50
N ASN A 150 4.88 8.57 21.07
CA ASN A 150 5.93 7.79 21.72
C ASN A 150 7.15 8.68 22.01
N PRO A 151 7.03 9.65 22.94
CA PRO A 151 8.11 10.59 23.24
C PRO A 151 9.36 9.90 23.79
N ASP A 152 9.18 8.74 24.44
CA ASP A 152 10.24 7.98 25.08
C ASP A 152 10.79 6.81 24.26
N ASP A 153 10.22 6.57 23.07
CA ASP A 153 10.62 5.54 22.11
C ASP A 153 10.62 4.12 22.72
N ASP A 154 9.82 3.90 23.76
CA ASP A 154 9.79 2.70 24.60
C ASP A 154 8.57 1.82 24.31
N ILE A 155 7.46 2.41 23.86
CA ILE A 155 6.26 1.67 23.45
C ILE A 155 6.29 1.23 21.99
N CYS A 156 5.62 0.11 21.68
CA CYS A 156 5.34 -0.28 20.30
C CYS A 156 4.00 0.31 19.88
N GLU A 157 4.03 1.09 18.81
CA GLU A 157 2.86 1.67 18.19
C GLU A 157 2.21 0.69 17.22
N HIS A 158 0.90 0.83 17.07
CA HIS A 158 0.13 0.03 16.14
C HIS A 158 -0.82 0.91 15.35
N LEU A 159 -0.72 0.87 14.02
CA LEU A 159 -1.64 1.55 13.14
C LEU A 159 -2.97 0.81 13.16
N LYS A 160 -4.04 1.49 13.58
CA LYS A 160 -5.37 0.90 13.69
C LYS A 160 -6.17 1.11 12.42
N LYS A 161 -6.15 2.34 11.87
CA LYS A 161 -6.96 2.70 10.72
C LYS A 161 -6.42 3.94 10.02
N VAL A 162 -6.52 3.93 8.70
CA VAL A 162 -6.40 5.15 7.88
C VAL A 162 -7.72 5.40 7.17
N LYS A 163 -8.22 6.62 7.27
CA LYS A 163 -9.38 7.12 6.53
C LYS A 163 -8.89 8.18 5.54
N TRP A 164 -8.63 7.74 4.32
CA TRP A 164 -8.21 8.61 3.22
C TRP A 164 -9.35 9.55 2.80
N GLY A 165 -9.06 10.84 2.74
CA GLY A 165 -9.94 11.84 2.15
C GLY A 165 -9.20 12.74 1.17
N LYS A 166 -9.92 13.52 0.37
CA LYS A 166 -9.31 14.44 -0.62
C LYS A 166 -8.64 15.63 0.03
N GLN A 167 -9.25 16.17 1.09
CA GLN A 167 -8.78 17.37 1.80
C GLN A 167 -8.12 17.01 3.14
N GLU A 168 -8.58 15.93 3.76
CA GLU A 168 -8.16 15.52 5.10
C GLU A 168 -8.09 14.00 5.14
N THR A 169 -7.01 13.47 5.72
CA THR A 169 -6.85 12.06 6.02
C THR A 169 -6.72 11.90 7.53
N PHE A 170 -7.52 11.01 8.11
CA PHE A 170 -7.39 10.66 9.52
C PHE A 170 -6.60 9.36 9.67
N ILE A 171 -5.67 9.36 10.62
CA ILE A 171 -4.77 8.25 10.92
C ILE A 171 -4.96 7.92 12.40
N ASP A 172 -5.61 6.81 12.68
CA ASP A 172 -5.84 6.33 14.03
C ASP A 172 -4.76 5.31 14.39
N LEU A 173 -4.00 5.57 15.45
CA LEU A 173 -3.11 4.59 16.08
C LEU A 173 -3.83 3.88 17.24
N ALA A 174 -3.19 2.90 17.86
CA ALA A 174 -3.72 2.24 19.05
C ALA A 174 -3.87 3.23 20.22
N GLY A 175 -4.93 3.02 21.02
CA GLY A 175 -5.32 3.97 22.07
C GLY A 175 -6.12 5.16 21.52
N PRO A 176 -6.23 6.27 22.29
CA PRO A 176 -6.96 7.48 21.89
C PRO A 176 -6.13 8.39 20.97
N GLN A 177 -5.30 7.80 20.10
CA GLN A 177 -4.35 8.52 19.27
C GLN A 177 -4.90 8.69 17.85
N ARG A 178 -5.28 9.92 17.49
CA ARG A 178 -5.66 10.29 16.13
C ARG A 178 -4.75 11.37 15.58
N TYR A 179 -4.38 11.26 14.33
CA TYR A 179 -3.65 12.28 13.59
C TYR A 179 -4.46 12.73 12.38
N LEU A 180 -4.36 14.02 12.07
CA LEU A 180 -4.92 14.63 10.87
C LEU A 180 -3.79 14.97 9.91
N TYR A 181 -3.83 14.39 8.73
CA TYR A 181 -3.00 14.81 7.61
C TYR A 181 -3.78 15.74 6.68
N ARG A 182 -3.18 16.89 6.38
CA ARG A 182 -3.63 17.79 5.30
C ARG A 182 -2.64 17.69 4.14
N PRO A 183 -3.10 17.40 2.90
CA PRO A 183 -2.25 17.21 1.74
C PRO A 183 -1.17 18.29 1.60
N GLN A 184 0.07 17.82 1.39
CA GLN A 184 1.26 18.65 1.12
C GLN A 184 1.62 19.65 2.23
N ARG A 185 1.14 19.47 3.46
CA ARG A 185 1.41 20.39 4.58
C ARG A 185 2.09 19.71 5.74
N GLU A 186 1.33 18.99 6.54
CA GLU A 186 1.81 18.42 7.80
C GLU A 186 0.87 17.33 8.28
N VAL A 187 1.40 16.52 9.18
CA VAL A 187 0.63 15.60 10.02
C VAL A 187 0.49 16.25 11.39
N ILE A 188 -0.74 16.48 11.83
CA ILE A 188 -1.09 17.18 13.07
C ILE A 188 -1.61 16.14 14.06
N GLY A 189 -1.06 16.13 15.29
CA GLY A 189 -1.62 15.35 16.37
C GLY A 189 -0.63 15.00 17.49
N PRO A 190 -1.05 14.17 18.44
CA PRO A 190 -2.39 13.56 18.50
C PRO A 190 -3.48 14.62 18.70
N ILE A 191 -4.61 14.49 17.99
CA ILE A 191 -5.82 15.28 18.19
C ILE A 191 -6.79 14.48 19.06
N GLY A 192 -7.37 15.12 20.07
CA GLY A 192 -8.46 14.53 20.85
C GLY A 192 -9.70 14.30 19.99
N ASP A 193 -10.57 13.39 20.43
CA ASP A 193 -11.90 13.22 19.86
C ASP A 193 -12.79 14.45 20.07
#